data_AF-A0A7Z9MLY1-F1
#
_entry.id   AF-A0A7Z9MLY1-F1
#
_cell.length_a   1.000
_cell.length_b   1.000
_cell.length_c   1.000
_cell.angle_alpha   90.00
_cell.angle_beta   90.00
_cell.angle_gamma   90.00
#
_symmetry.space_group_name_H-M   'P 1'
#
loop_
_entity.id
_entity.type
_entity.pdbx_description
1 polymer ?
#
loop_
_entity_poly.entity_id
_entity_poly.type
_entity_poly.pdbx_seq_one_letter_code
_entity_poly.pdbx_strand_id
1 'polypeptide(L)' 'EHDGEPPQALGIFHGGRLVVFYSYESDLGDGWEDEDVHDDPPEIRERALRMGVNLFMFVLGQAT' A
#
# COMPACT_ATOMS: atom_id res chain seq x y z
N GLU A 1 -2.91 -13.35 8.55
CA GLU A 1 -4.37 -13.17 8.63
C GLU A 1 -4.64 -11.89 9.40
N HIS A 2 -5.63 -11.13 8.95
CA HIS A 2 -6.06 -9.89 9.57
C HIS A 2 -7.01 -10.17 10.74
N ASP A 3 -7.05 -9.28 11.73
CA ASP A 3 -7.88 -9.45 12.93
C ASP A 3 -9.34 -9.02 12.69
N GLY A 4 -9.68 -8.56 11.49
CA GLY A 4 -11.04 -8.13 11.09
C GLY A 4 -11.35 -6.69 11.50
N GLU A 5 -10.32 -5.93 11.83
CA GLU A 5 -10.42 -4.52 12.20
C GLU A 5 -10.42 -3.64 10.92
N PRO A 6 -10.81 -2.36 11.01
CA PRO A 6 -10.87 -1.51 9.82
C PRO A 6 -9.49 -1.28 9.19
N PRO A 7 -9.35 -1.39 7.85
CA PRO A 7 -8.09 -1.18 7.15
C PRO A 7 -7.64 0.27 7.28
N GLN A 8 -6.35 0.46 7.58
CA GLN A 8 -5.76 1.78 7.81
C GLN A 8 -4.36 1.89 7.22
N ALA A 9 -4.06 3.08 6.70
CA ALA A 9 -2.71 3.50 6.39
C ALA A 9 -2.14 4.29 7.58
N LEU A 10 -1.22 3.67 8.31
CA LEU A 10 -0.54 4.30 9.44
C LEU A 10 0.85 4.78 9.03
N GLY A 11 1.39 5.77 9.75
CA GLY A 11 2.65 6.37 9.39
C GLY A 11 3.44 6.96 10.55
N ILE A 12 4.77 6.84 10.48
CA ILE A 12 5.70 7.58 11.34
C ILE A 12 6.27 8.75 10.54
N PHE A 13 6.22 9.94 11.11
CA PHE A 13 6.71 11.17 10.50
C PHE A 13 7.97 11.66 11.20
N HIS A 14 8.97 12.07 10.42
CA HIS A 14 10.18 12.73 10.91
C HIS A 14 10.37 14.04 10.14
N GLY A 15 10.36 15.18 10.84
CA GLY A 15 10.47 16.50 10.21
C GLY A 15 9.34 16.80 9.22
N GLY A 16 8.13 16.27 9.46
CA GLY A 16 6.99 16.41 8.56
C GLY A 16 6.98 15.47 7.34
N ARG A 17 8.05 14.69 7.13
CA ARG A 17 8.12 13.67 6.09
C ARG A 17 7.70 12.30 6.63
N LEU A 18 6.83 11.60 5.91
CA LEU A 18 6.52 10.19 6.17
C LEU A 18 7.77 9.34 5.93
N VAL A 19 8.23 8.60 6.94
CA VAL A 19 9.44 7.77 6.88
C VAL A 19 9.17 6.28 7.07
N VAL A 20 8.04 5.93 7.69
CA VAL A 20 7.53 4.56 7.75
C VAL A 20 6.07 4.60 7.36
N PHE A 21 5.67 3.74 6.42
CA PHE A 21 4.29 3.46 6.07
C PHE A 21 3.95 2.06 6.55
N TYR A 22 2.83 1.91 7.24
CA TYR A 22 2.34 0.62 7.72
C TYR A 22 0.91 0.41 7.24
N SER A 23 0.73 -0.64 6.43
CA SER A 23 -0.55 -1.14 5.99
C SER A 23 -1.14 -1.99 7.12
N TYR A 24 -2.08 -1.43 7.88
CA TYR A 24 -2.74 -2.14 8.97
C TYR A 24 -4.06 -2.73 8.47
N GLU A 25 -4.32 -4.00 8.78
CA GLU A 25 -5.55 -4.72 8.39
C GLU A 25 -5.83 -4.71 6.88
N SER A 26 -4.78 -4.54 6.09
CA SER A 26 -4.82 -4.61 4.63
C SER A 26 -3.48 -5.14 4.13
N ASP A 27 -3.53 -6.03 3.14
CA ASP A 27 -2.35 -6.42 2.37
C ASP A 27 -2.43 -5.77 0.98
N LEU A 28 -1.45 -4.92 0.66
CA LEU A 28 -1.34 -4.36 -0.70
C LEU A 28 -0.69 -5.37 -1.65
N GLY A 29 0.06 -6.34 -1.11
CA GLY A 29 0.75 -7.38 -1.85
C GLY A 29 -0.20 -8.26 -2.66
N ASP A 30 -1.36 -8.61 -2.11
CA ASP A 30 -2.39 -9.42 -2.79
C ASP A 30 -2.74 -8.85 -4.17
N GLY A 31 -2.83 -7.52 -4.27
CA GLY A 31 -3.10 -6.83 -5.53
C GLY A 31 -1.88 -6.61 -6.43
N TRP A 32 -0.67 -6.88 -5.96
CA TRP A 32 0.59 -6.71 -6.70
C TRP A 32 1.13 -8.01 -7.29
N GLU A 33 0.71 -9.15 -6.74
CA GLU A 33 1.07 -10.47 -7.24
C GLU A 33 0.33 -10.83 -8.53
N ASP A 34 0.68 -11.99 -9.11
CA ASP A 34 0.01 -12.54 -10.28
C ASP A 34 -1.48 -12.78 -9.97
N GLU A 35 -2.35 -12.60 -10.98
CA GLU A 35 -3.81 -12.56 -10.80
C GLU A 35 -4.38 -13.85 -10.20
N ASP A 36 -3.74 -14.98 -10.46
CA ASP A 36 -4.15 -16.33 -10.04
C ASP A 36 -3.74 -16.70 -8.62
N VAL A 37 -3.01 -15.84 -7.90
CA VAL A 37 -2.58 -16.14 -6.52
C VAL A 37 -3.71 -15.86 -5.51
N HIS A 38 -4.41 -14.74 -5.68
CA HIS A 38 -5.43 -14.25 -4.73
C HIS A 38 -6.84 -14.15 -5.32
N ASP A 39 -7.01 -14.30 -6.65
CA ASP A 39 -8.29 -14.18 -7.37
C ASP A 39 -9.05 -12.86 -7.10
N ASP A 40 -8.31 -11.79 -6.78
CA ASP A 40 -8.87 -10.46 -6.52
C ASP A 40 -9.46 -9.83 -7.79
N PRO A 41 -10.61 -9.14 -7.71
CA PRO A 41 -11.18 -8.44 -8.86
C PRO A 41 -10.18 -7.45 -9.48
N PRO A 42 -10.11 -7.31 -10.82
CA PRO A 42 -9.12 -6.45 -11.49
C PRO A 42 -9.09 -5.01 -10.98
N GLU A 43 -10.25 -4.46 -10.62
CA GLU A 43 -10.39 -3.11 -10.05
C GLU A 43 -9.78 -2.93 -8.65
N ILE A 44 -9.74 -4.00 -7.84
CA ILE A 44 -9.10 -4.00 -6.53
C ILE A 44 -7.58 -4.09 -6.70
N ARG A 45 -7.11 -4.96 -7.61
CA ARG A 45 -5.70 -5.06 -8.00
C ARG A 45 -5.16 -3.74 -8.53
N GLU A 46 -5.89 -3.06 -9.42
CA GLU A 46 -5.49 -1.74 -9.93
C GLU A 46 -5.35 -0.71 -8.81
N ARG A 47 -6.28 -0.68 -7.84
CA ARG A 47 -6.21 0.23 -6.69
C ARG A 47 -4.99 -0.06 -5.81
N ALA A 48 -4.69 -1.33 -5.54
CA ALA A 48 -3.51 -1.74 -4.79
C ALA A 48 -2.23 -1.31 -5.51
N LEU A 49 -2.10 -1.63 -6.81
CA LEU A 49 -0.96 -1.24 -7.64
C LEU A 49 -0.76 0.28 -7.66
N ARG A 50 -1.84 1.05 -7.82
CA ARG A 50 -1.79 2.51 -7.78
C ARG A 50 -1.30 3.03 -6.44
N MET A 51 -1.70 2.42 -5.33
CA MET A 51 -1.19 2.78 -4.00
C MET A 51 0.32 2.48 -3.89
N GLY A 52 0.77 1.33 -4.38
CA GLY A 52 2.20 1.00 -4.46
C GLY A 52 2.99 2.03 -5.26
N VAL A 53 2.54 2.37 -6.47
CA VAL A 53 3.17 3.41 -7.30
C VAL A 53 3.20 4.75 -6.58
N ASN A 54 2.12 5.15 -5.91
CA ASN A 54 2.10 6.39 -5.13
C ASN A 54 3.16 6.41 -4.01
N LEU A 55 3.35 5.29 -3.30
CA LEU A 55 4.39 5.18 -2.26
C LEU A 55 5.80 5.31 -2.86
N PHE A 56 6.09 4.63 -3.97
CA PHE A 56 7.37 4.77 -4.66
C PHE A 56 7.59 6.19 -5.19
N MET A 57 6.58 6.79 -5.81
CA MET A 57 6.64 8.18 -6.29
C MET A 57 6.83 9.17 -5.14
N PHE A 58 6.23 8.94 -3.98
CA PHE A 58 6.45 9.76 -2.79
C PHE A 58 7.90 9.67 -2.30
N VAL A 59 8.50 8.48 -2.26
CA VAL A 59 9.87 8.27 -1.75
C VAL A 59 10.92 8.74 -2.75
N LEU A 60 10.76 8.40 -4.04
CA LEU A 60 11.75 8.60 -5.11
C LEU A 60 11.54 9.89 -5.91
N GLY A 61 10.29 10.37 -6.00
CA GLY A 61 9.93 11.54 -6.82
C GLY A 61 10.19 12.89 -6.15
N GLN A 62 10.54 12.89 -4.86
CA GLN A 62 11.02 14.09 -4.19
C GLN A 62 12.49 14.32 -4.56
N ALA A 63 12.72 14.97 -5.71
CA ALA A 63 14.02 15.56 -6.02
C ALA A 63 14.35 16.59 -4.92
N THR A 64 15.51 16.42 -4.29
CA THR A 64 16.13 17.41 -3.37
C THR A 64 16.39 18.72 -4.08
#